data_AF-A0A4Q3XRR0-F1
#
_entry.id   AF-A0A4Q3XRR0-F1
#
_cell.length_a   1.000
_cell.length_b   1.000
_cell.length_c   1.000
_cell.angle_alpha   90.00
_cell.angle_beta   90.00
_cell.angle_gamma   90.00
#
_symmetry.space_group_name_H-M   'P 1'
#
loop_
_entity.id
_entity.type
_entity.pdbx_description
1 polymer ?
#
loop_
_entity_poly.entity_id
_entity_poly.type
_entity_poly.pdbx_seq_one_letter_code
_entity_poly.pdbx_strand_id
1 'polypeptide(L)' 'MITELSDAQRAVLEPACAREDRSIYPVSAALKGGAVGNVAKSLLKRQLIEEVPADDEHTVWRYG' A
#
# COMPACT_ATOMS: atom_id res chain seq x y z
N MET A 1 -2.36 18.17 13.17
CA MET A 1 -1.07 17.44 13.20
C MET A 1 -0.68 17.13 11.77
N ILE A 2 0.56 17.41 11.37
CA ILE A 2 1.10 16.99 10.07
C ILE A 2 1.58 15.55 10.23
N THR A 3 1.14 14.66 9.34
CA THR A 3 1.50 13.24 9.36
C THR A 3 2.75 13.04 8.53
N GLU A 4 3.92 12.96 9.17
CA GLU A 4 5.19 12.71 8.47
C GLU A 4 5.24 11.28 7.92
N LEU A 5 5.49 11.16 6.62
CA LEU A 5 5.65 9.88 5.92
C LEU A 5 7.13 9.55 5.76
N SER A 6 7.49 8.26 5.80
CA SER A 6 8.81 7.82 5.33
C SER A 6 8.86 7.77 3.80
N ASP A 7 10.06 7.72 3.24
CA ASP A 7 10.23 7.61 1.79
C ASP A 7 9.56 6.36 1.22
N ALA A 8 9.62 5.24 1.95
CA ALA A 8 8.93 4.01 1.56
C ALA A 8 7.40 4.14 1.60
N GLN A 9 6.85 4.92 2.53
CA GLN A 9 5.40 5.17 2.60
C GLN A 9 4.94 6.12 1.50
N ARG A 10 5.71 7.18 1.22
CA ARG A 10 5.48 8.09 0.08
C ARG A 10 5.51 7.33 -1.25
N ALA A 11 6.54 6.51 -1.47
CA ALA A 11 6.69 5.72 -2.68
C ALA A 11 5.56 4.70 -2.93
N VAL A 12 4.78 4.36 -1.89
CA VAL A 12 3.57 3.52 -2.03
C VAL A 12 2.32 4.37 -2.22
N LEU A 13 2.13 5.42 -1.42
CA LEU A 13 0.91 6.23 -1.44
C LEU A 13 0.82 7.16 -2.65
N GLU A 14 1.92 7.74 -3.10
CA GLU A 14 1.93 8.65 -4.25
C GLU A 14 1.39 8.00 -5.53
N PRO A 15 1.90 6.82 -5.99
CA PRO A 15 1.34 6.17 -7.17
C PRO A 15 -0.07 5.65 -6.93
N ALA A 16 -0.41 5.20 -5.72
CA ALA A 16 -1.76 4.75 -5.40
C ALA A 16 -2.77 5.90 -5.56
N CYS A 17 -2.48 7.08 -5.01
CA CYS A 17 -3.34 8.27 -5.14
C CYS A 17 -3.49 8.77 -6.58
N ALA A 18 -2.54 8.44 -7.46
CA ALA A 18 -2.61 8.79 -8.88
C ALA A 18 -3.44 7.80 -9.73
N ARG A 19 -3.81 6.63 -9.19
CA ARG A 19 -4.62 5.62 -9.89
C ARG A 19 -6.12 5.88 -9.68
N GLU A 20 -6.91 5.43 -10.64
CA GLU A 20 -8.37 5.51 -10.59
C GLU A 20 -8.95 4.62 -9.47
N ASP A 21 -8.44 3.40 -9.33
CA ASP A 21 -8.83 2.44 -8.29
C ASP A 21 -8.29 2.79 -6.89
N ARG A 22 -7.32 3.70 -6.83
CA ARG A 22 -6.55 4.07 -5.63
C ARG A 22 -5.91 2.88 -4.92
N SER A 23 -5.68 1.79 -5.64
CA SER A 23 -5.06 0.58 -5.08
C SER A 23 -3.58 0.83 -4.82
N ILE A 24 -3.11 0.40 -3.64
CA ILE A 24 -1.67 0.38 -3.37
C ILE A 24 -0.94 -0.67 -4.20
N TYR A 25 -1.67 -1.68 -4.68
CA TYR A 25 -1.15 -2.74 -5.54
C TYR A 25 -1.47 -2.47 -7.02
N PRO A 26 -0.59 -2.91 -7.93
CA PRO A 26 0.74 -3.45 -7.68
C PRO A 26 1.71 -2.37 -7.15
N VAL A 27 2.59 -2.74 -6.22
CA VAL A 27 3.63 -1.82 -5.72
C VAL A 27 4.74 -1.76 -6.76
N SER A 28 4.81 -0.64 -7.48
CA SER A 28 5.80 -0.38 -8.54
C SER A 28 7.18 0.03 -8.00
N ALA A 29 7.29 0.30 -6.69
CA ALA A 29 8.53 0.71 -6.06
C ALA A 29 9.55 -0.44 -5.92
N ALA A 30 10.83 -0.11 -5.78
CA ALA A 30 11.94 -1.06 -5.53
C ALA A 30 11.83 -1.85 -4.20
N LEU A 31 10.70 -1.77 -3.50
CA LEU A 31 10.37 -2.53 -2.30
C LEU A 31 10.11 -3.98 -2.70
N LYS A 32 10.91 -4.91 -2.17
CA LYS A 32 10.78 -6.35 -2.47
C LYS A 32 10.31 -7.14 -1.26
N GLY A 33 9.47 -8.14 -1.52
CA GLY A 33 9.07 -9.15 -0.53
C GLY A 33 8.57 -8.55 0.79
N GLY A 34 9.14 -8.99 1.91
CA GLY A 34 8.71 -8.60 3.26
C GLY A 34 8.72 -7.09 3.56
N ALA A 35 9.50 -6.29 2.82
CA ALA A 35 9.53 -4.84 3.00
C ALA A 35 8.18 -4.19 2.64
N VAL A 36 7.54 -4.64 1.55
CA VAL A 36 6.21 -4.17 1.14
C VAL A 36 5.18 -4.47 2.22
N GLY A 37 5.20 -5.69 2.75
CA GLY A 37 4.28 -6.08 3.82
C GLY A 37 4.47 -5.28 5.11
N ASN A 38 5.69 -4.89 5.46
CA ASN A 38 5.94 -4.04 6.63
C ASN A 38 5.42 -2.61 6.42
N VAL A 39 5.58 -2.05 5.22
CA VAL A 39 5.04 -0.74 4.87
C VAL A 39 3.51 -0.76 4.91
N ALA A 40 2.87 -1.76 4.28
CA ALA A 40 1.42 -1.91 4.30
C ALA A 40 0.86 -2.05 5.74
N LYS A 41 1.46 -2.89 6.59
CA LYS A 41 1.10 -3.00 8.02
C LYS A 41 1.23 -1.65 8.75
N SER A 42 2.29 -0.90 8.46
CA SER A 42 2.52 0.41 9.08
C SER A 42 1.46 1.42 8.65
N LEU A 43 1.08 1.43 7.36
CA LEU A 43 0.04 2.31 6.83
C LEU A 43 -1.36 1.96 7.39
N LEU A 44 -1.69 0.67 7.50
CA LEU A 44 -2.92 0.21 8.17
C LEU A 44 -3.00 0.66 9.63
N LYS A 45 -1.91 0.48 10.39
CA LYS A 45 -1.85 0.91 11.80
C LYS A 45 -2.10 2.42 11.95
N ARG A 46 -1.76 3.20 10.93
CA ARG A 46 -1.97 4.65 10.86
C ARG A 46 -3.31 5.05 10.24
N GLN A 47 -4.13 4.07 9.83
CA GLN A 47 -5.41 4.28 9.17
C GLN A 47 -5.29 5.12 7.88
N LEU A 48 -4.17 4.99 7.18
CA LEU A 48 -3.93 5.68 5.90
C LEU A 48 -4.38 4.86 4.69
N ILE A 49 -4.61 3.56 4.89
CA ILE A 49 -5.15 2.61 3.92
C ILE A 49 -6.09 1.66 4.66
N GLU A 50 -6.88 0.89 3.91
CA GLU A 50 -7.74 -0.17 4.43
C GLU A 50 -7.55 -1.48 3.64
N GLU A 51 -7.92 -2.60 4.24
CA GLU A 51 -8.00 -3.89 3.54
C GLU A 51 -9.35 -3.97 2.84
N VAL A 52 -9.33 -4.26 1.54
CA VAL A 52 -10.53 -4.54 0.74
C VAL A 52 -10.49 -5.98 0.26
N PRO A 53 -11.64 -6.68 0.14
CA PRO A 53 -11.69 -7.96 -0.55
C PRO A 53 -11.09 -7.79 -1.94
N ALA A 54 -10.13 -8.65 -2.30
CA ALA A 54 -9.66 -8.69 -3.67
C ALA A 54 -10.76 -9.28 -4.56
N ASP A 55 -10.99 -8.63 -5.70
CA ASP A 55 -11.60 -9.31 -6.85
C ASP A 55 -10.52 -10.13 -7.57
N ASP A 56 -10.95 -11.11 -8.37
CA ASP A 56 -10.06 -12.10 -9.00
C ASP A 56 -9.01 -11.47 -9.96
N GLU A 57 -9.12 -10.16 -10.24
CA GLU A 57 -8.25 -9.42 -11.17
C GLU A 57 -7.11 -8.65 -10.48
N HIS A 58 -7.07 -8.60 -9.15
CA HIS A 58 -6.11 -7.79 -8.40
C HIS A 58 -5.02 -8.60 -7.68
N THR A 59 -3.81 -8.02 -7.61
CA THR A 59 -2.69 -8.59 -6.83
C THR A 59 -3.02 -8.57 -5.34
N VAL A 60 -3.17 -9.76 -4.74
CA VAL A 60 -3.57 -9.93 -3.33
C VAL A 60 -2.36 -9.88 -2.40
N TRP A 61 -2.48 -9.16 -1.28
CA TRP A 61 -1.43 -9.09 -0.26
C TRP A 61 -1.41 -10.29 0.70
N ARG A 62 -2.59 -10.83 1.02
CA ARG A 62 -2.77 -11.97 1.92
C ARG A 62 -3.89 -12.86 1.41
N TYR A 63 -3.58 -14.14 1.21
CA TYR A 63 -4.61 -15.16 1.00
C TYR A 63 -5.29 -15.45 2.35
N GLY A 64 -6.62 -15.50 2.34
CA GLY A 64 -7.42 -15.97 3.46
C GLY A 64 -7.18 -17.44 3.76
#